data_AF-A0A3A5JE07-F1
#
_entry.id   AF-A0A3A5JE07-F1
#
_cell.length_a   1.000
_cell.length_b   1.000
_cell.length_c   1.000
_cell.angle_alpha   90.00
_cell.angle_beta   90.00
_cell.angle_gamma   90.00
#
_symmetry.space_group_name_H-M   'P 1'
#
loop_
_entity.id
_entity.type
_entity.pdbx_description
1 polymer ?
#
loop_
_entity_poly.entity_id
_entity_poly.type
_entity_poly.pdbx_seq_one_letter_code
_entity_poly.pdbx_strand_id
1 'polypeptide(L)'
;MGSLMKNIVRKAAFVGAVFLVSGGIAQATQITFEQSLDRDSVPTSSVSGVRSVDFNSGLCGYASCTGNYEILSDSVLHPGPYTGSRRDPTKFLSVVGVAPATFGLGQSANYFGLLWGSADPGNLIRFLDGRNVVASYNGASIFSGATDGSQSLAASNRYVNFFNLPSFITVEFSSSTYGFESDNHTFGNVSFRDVPEPGSLAMFALGLCGLGWLVRRRQGKPADSAAQL
;
A
#
# COMPACT_ATOMS: atom_id res chain seq x y z
N MET A 1 80.64 -7.48 16.54
CA MET A 1 80.77 -6.01 16.76
C MET A 1 79.94 -5.32 15.70
N GLY A 2 78.85 -4.60 15.93
CA GLY A 2 78.19 -4.07 17.13
C GLY A 2 77.38 -2.85 16.67
N SER A 3 76.23 -2.62 17.30
CA SER A 3 75.45 -1.37 17.29
C SER A 3 74.82 -0.91 15.97
N LEU A 4 73.48 -0.87 15.83
CA LEU A 4 72.49 0.04 16.44
C LEU A 4 72.28 1.35 15.65
N MET A 5 70.99 1.65 15.46
CA MET A 5 70.30 2.93 15.16
C MET A 5 69.74 3.06 13.75
N LYS A 6 68.51 3.53 13.50
CA LYS A 6 67.23 3.70 14.24
C LYS A 6 66.29 4.36 13.20
N ASN A 7 65.08 3.82 13.01
CA ASN A 7 63.84 4.48 12.54
C ASN A 7 63.88 5.19 11.15
N ILE A 8 62.86 5.17 10.30
CA ILE A 8 61.56 5.83 10.50
C ILE A 8 60.55 5.22 9.50
N VAL A 9 59.42 4.80 10.06
CA VAL A 9 58.19 4.44 9.36
C VAL A 9 57.57 5.67 8.72
N ARG A 10 57.17 5.60 7.45
CA ARG A 10 56.10 6.44 6.89
C ARG A 10 55.17 5.60 6.01
N LYS A 11 54.13 5.02 6.63
CA LYS A 11 52.92 4.61 5.93
C LYS A 11 52.09 5.88 5.69
N ALA A 12 51.93 6.28 4.44
CA ALA A 12 50.99 7.33 4.08
C ALA A 12 49.57 6.74 4.12
N ALA A 13 48.77 7.13 5.11
CA ALA A 13 47.34 6.86 5.13
C ALA A 13 46.65 7.96 4.31
N PHE A 14 46.07 7.56 3.17
CA PHE A 14 45.18 8.41 2.39
C PHE A 14 43.82 8.43 3.12
N VAL A 15 43.52 9.51 3.85
CA VAL A 15 42.18 9.74 4.40
C VAL A 15 41.37 10.46 3.32
N GLY A 16 40.61 9.70 2.54
CA GLY A 16 39.56 10.25 1.69
C GLY A 16 38.37 10.62 2.57
N ALA A 17 38.13 11.93 2.74
CA ALA A 17 36.92 12.41 3.38
C ALA A 17 35.72 12.14 2.45
N VAL A 18 34.88 11.17 2.81
CA VAL A 18 33.58 10.96 2.17
C VAL A 18 32.63 12.02 2.71
N PHE A 19 32.34 13.02 1.88
CA PHE A 19 31.20 13.91 2.12
C PHE A 19 29.91 13.11 1.86
N LEU A 20 29.28 12.64 2.94
CA LEU A 20 27.90 12.18 2.92
C LEU A 20 27.01 13.41 2.74
N VAL A 21 26.67 13.72 1.49
CA VAL A 21 25.54 14.60 1.20
C VAL A 21 24.29 13.78 1.51
N SER A 22 23.71 14.00 2.69
CA SER A 22 22.37 13.48 3.03
C SER A 22 21.31 14.27 2.25
N GLY A 23 21.26 14.04 0.94
CA GLY A 23 20.11 14.43 0.13
C GLY A 23 18.96 13.50 0.50
N GLY A 24 17.87 14.05 1.02
CA GLY A 24 16.62 13.30 1.17
C GLY A 24 16.19 12.77 -0.20
N ILE A 25 16.25 11.47 -0.39
CA ILE A 25 15.69 10.81 -1.58
C ILE A 25 14.17 10.94 -1.46
N ALA A 26 13.57 11.78 -2.31
CA ALA A 26 12.13 11.78 -2.51
C ALA A 26 11.72 10.38 -3.00
N GLN A 27 10.98 9.63 -2.18
CA GLN A 27 10.42 8.36 -2.61
C GLN A 27 9.16 8.62 -3.44
N ALA A 28 9.03 7.96 -4.58
CA ALA A 28 7.83 8.05 -5.40
C ALA A 28 6.66 7.36 -4.69
N THR A 29 5.46 7.94 -4.78
CA THR A 29 4.24 7.27 -4.32
C THR A 29 4.08 5.95 -5.06
N GLN A 30 3.83 4.87 -4.32
CA GLN A 30 3.56 3.56 -4.87
C GLN A 30 2.08 3.21 -4.67
N ILE A 31 1.43 2.79 -5.76
CA ILE A 31 0.03 2.36 -5.73
C ILE A 31 -0.02 0.85 -5.93
N THR A 32 -0.73 0.13 -5.06
CA THR A 32 -0.95 -1.32 -5.18
C THR A 32 -2.42 -1.67 -4.97
N PHE A 33 -2.78 -2.89 -5.37
CA PHE A 33 -4.14 -3.42 -5.23
C PHE A 33 -4.18 -4.70 -4.39
N GLU A 34 -3.15 -4.91 -3.58
CA GLU A 34 -3.11 -6.01 -2.63
C GLU A 34 -4.17 -5.78 -1.56
N GLN A 35 -4.89 -6.84 -1.20
CA GLN A 35 -6.01 -6.75 -0.28
C GLN A 35 -6.06 -7.97 0.65
N SER A 36 -6.53 -7.73 1.87
CA SER A 36 -7.09 -8.76 2.74
C SER A 36 -8.62 -8.71 2.64
N LEU A 37 -9.28 -9.60 3.36
CA LEU A 37 -10.72 -9.52 3.63
C LEU A 37 -10.93 -9.19 5.11
N ASP A 38 -11.91 -8.35 5.40
CA ASP A 38 -12.40 -8.15 6.76
C ASP A 38 -13.31 -9.31 7.21
N ARG A 39 -13.93 -9.17 8.39
CA ARG A 39 -14.83 -10.18 8.97
C ARG A 39 -16.11 -10.41 8.14
N ASP A 40 -16.50 -9.43 7.33
CA ASP A 40 -17.70 -9.45 6.49
C ASP A 40 -17.35 -9.86 5.04
N SER A 41 -16.10 -10.28 4.82
CA SER A 41 -15.54 -10.65 3.52
C SER A 41 -15.51 -9.49 2.52
N VAL A 42 -15.38 -8.26 3.02
CA VAL A 42 -15.19 -7.06 2.20
C VAL A 42 -13.70 -6.76 2.10
N PRO A 43 -13.20 -6.39 0.90
CA PRO A 43 -11.79 -6.05 0.73
C PRO A 43 -11.32 -4.95 1.68
N THR A 44 -10.20 -5.20 2.35
CA THR A 44 -9.54 -4.26 3.27
C THR A 44 -8.02 -4.33 3.13
N SER A 45 -7.29 -3.50 3.86
CA SER A 45 -5.82 -3.49 3.83
C SER A 45 -5.22 -4.72 4.50
N SER A 46 -4.10 -5.20 3.97
CA SER A 46 -3.23 -6.19 4.63
C SER A 46 -2.14 -5.55 5.49
N VAL A 47 -2.04 -4.22 5.50
CA VAL A 47 -1.01 -3.47 6.23
C VAL A 47 -1.35 -3.45 7.72
N SER A 48 -0.39 -3.83 8.56
CA SER A 48 -0.57 -3.86 10.02
C SER A 48 -0.32 -2.50 10.67
N GLY A 49 -0.91 -2.25 11.85
CA GLY A 49 -0.65 -1.04 12.62
C GLY A 49 -1.31 0.24 12.08
N VAL A 50 -2.12 0.12 11.04
CA VAL A 50 -2.92 1.23 10.50
C VAL A 50 -4.26 1.34 11.20
N ARG A 51 -4.85 2.54 11.21
CA ARG A 51 -6.22 2.75 11.66
C ARG A 51 -7.18 2.39 10.52
N SER A 52 -8.27 1.71 10.85
CA SER A 52 -9.35 1.37 9.92
C SER A 52 -10.64 2.12 10.24
N VAL A 53 -11.40 2.44 9.20
CA VAL A 53 -12.76 2.99 9.24
C VAL A 53 -13.61 2.19 8.24
N ASP A 54 -14.53 1.39 8.76
CA ASP A 54 -15.37 0.44 8.02
C ASP A 54 -16.84 0.89 7.88
N PHE A 55 -17.18 2.08 8.40
CA PHE A 55 -18.52 2.71 8.39
C PHE A 55 -19.69 1.87 8.92
N ASN A 56 -19.46 0.65 9.40
CA ASN A 56 -20.47 -0.32 9.84
C ASN A 56 -21.32 0.17 11.01
N SER A 57 -20.76 1.05 11.83
CA SER A 57 -21.50 1.73 12.90
C SER A 57 -22.56 2.72 12.39
N GLY A 58 -22.54 3.10 11.11
CA GLY A 58 -23.32 4.21 10.56
C GLY A 58 -22.75 5.59 10.88
N LEU A 59 -21.60 5.65 11.55
CA LEU A 59 -20.88 6.89 11.83
C LEU A 59 -19.67 7.01 10.91
N CYS A 60 -19.24 8.24 10.65
CA CYS A 60 -18.12 8.54 9.77
C CYS A 60 -16.77 8.00 10.29
N GLY A 61 -16.57 7.86 11.60
CA GLY A 61 -15.38 7.20 12.18
C GLY A 61 -14.04 7.96 12.11
N TYR A 62 -13.94 9.05 11.34
CA TYR A 62 -12.78 9.96 11.34
C TYR A 62 -12.78 10.91 12.55
N ALA A 63 -11.66 11.62 12.78
CA ALA A 63 -11.58 12.63 13.83
C ALA A 63 -12.45 13.86 13.51
N SER A 64 -12.64 14.16 12.23
CA SER A 64 -13.63 15.15 11.75
C SER A 64 -14.13 14.77 10.37
N CYS A 65 -15.39 15.09 10.10
CA CYS A 65 -16.04 14.83 8.81
C CYS A 65 -16.90 16.04 8.46
N THR A 66 -16.73 16.57 7.25
CA THR A 66 -17.41 17.77 6.77
C THR A 66 -17.71 17.65 5.28
N GLY A 67 -18.59 18.51 4.77
CA GLY A 67 -18.96 18.52 3.36
C GLY A 67 -20.08 17.52 3.06
N ASN A 68 -20.20 17.13 1.80
CA ASN A 68 -21.38 16.44 1.28
C ASN A 68 -21.18 14.92 1.22
N TYR A 69 -21.28 14.25 2.37
CA TYR A 69 -21.18 12.80 2.45
C TYR A 69 -22.36 12.18 3.19
N GLU A 70 -22.61 10.92 2.88
CA GLU A 70 -23.58 10.07 3.55
C GLU A 70 -22.95 8.70 3.86
N ILE A 71 -23.44 8.03 4.91
CA ILE A 71 -23.11 6.63 5.19
C ILE A 71 -24.32 5.79 4.81
N LEU A 72 -24.17 4.99 3.76
CA LEU A 72 -25.27 4.32 3.07
C LEU A 72 -25.12 2.80 3.13
N SER A 73 -26.21 2.11 2.84
CA SER A 73 -26.22 0.67 2.54
C SER A 73 -26.55 0.47 1.06
N ASP A 74 -26.14 -0.67 0.52
CA ASP A 74 -26.34 -0.97 -0.89
C ASP A 74 -27.81 -0.87 -1.31
N SER A 75 -28.06 -0.17 -2.41
CA SER A 75 -29.39 0.00 -2.98
C SER A 75 -29.31 0.29 -4.48
N VAL A 76 -30.47 0.25 -5.16
CA VAL A 76 -30.55 0.58 -6.59
C VAL A 76 -30.13 2.03 -6.87
N LEU A 77 -30.41 2.96 -5.96
CA LEU A 77 -30.07 4.38 -6.10
C LEU A 77 -28.64 4.68 -5.67
N HIS A 78 -28.12 3.93 -4.69
CA HIS A 78 -26.79 4.08 -4.13
C HIS A 78 -26.09 2.72 -4.13
N PRO A 79 -25.53 2.33 -5.28
CA PRO A 79 -24.88 1.05 -5.45
C PRO A 79 -23.54 1.04 -4.72
N GLY A 80 -23.37 0.12 -3.77
CA GLY A 80 -22.11 -0.04 -3.05
C GLY A 80 -20.98 -0.59 -3.93
N PRO A 81 -19.70 -0.46 -3.50
CA PRO A 81 -18.55 -1.00 -4.21
C PRO A 81 -18.71 -2.49 -4.55
N TYR A 82 -18.36 -2.87 -5.78
CA TYR A 82 -18.45 -4.27 -6.21
C TYR A 82 -17.19 -5.08 -5.84
N THR A 83 -17.37 -6.20 -5.15
CA THR A 83 -16.28 -7.03 -4.61
C THR A 83 -15.88 -8.18 -5.55
N GLY A 84 -16.32 -8.16 -6.81
CA GLY A 84 -16.03 -9.18 -7.82
C GLY A 84 -17.06 -10.31 -7.91
N SER A 85 -17.84 -10.55 -6.85
CA SER A 85 -18.93 -11.53 -6.84
C SER A 85 -20.28 -10.93 -6.43
N ARG A 86 -20.24 -9.95 -5.52
CA ARG A 86 -21.42 -9.23 -5.01
C ARG A 86 -21.06 -7.77 -4.74
N ARG A 87 -22.07 -6.92 -4.58
CA ARG A 87 -21.88 -5.59 -3.98
C ARG A 87 -21.55 -5.73 -2.50
N ASP A 88 -20.85 -4.74 -1.97
CA ASP A 88 -20.56 -4.61 -0.56
C ASP A 88 -21.88 -4.72 0.25
N PRO A 89 -22.04 -5.75 1.11
CA PRO A 89 -23.25 -5.95 1.88
C PRO A 89 -23.31 -5.06 3.13
N THR A 90 -22.25 -4.29 3.39
CA THR A 90 -22.08 -3.50 4.60
C THR A 90 -22.44 -2.03 4.37
N LYS A 91 -22.09 -1.16 5.32
CA LYS A 91 -22.29 0.28 5.15
C LYS A 91 -21.03 0.89 4.56
N PHE A 92 -21.20 1.82 3.62
CA PHE A 92 -20.09 2.49 2.94
C PHE A 92 -20.27 4.00 2.94
N LEU A 93 -19.19 4.72 2.67
CA LEU A 93 -19.19 6.16 2.46
C LEU A 93 -19.60 6.48 1.02
N SER A 94 -20.52 7.42 0.86
CA SER A 94 -20.81 8.03 -0.44
C SER A 94 -20.63 9.54 -0.35
N VAL A 95 -19.84 10.12 -1.26
CA VAL A 95 -19.90 11.57 -1.53
C VAL A 95 -20.96 11.78 -2.59
N VAL A 96 -22.03 12.47 -2.24
CA VAL A 96 -23.21 12.60 -3.10
C VAL A 96 -23.07 13.81 -4.01
N GLY A 97 -23.37 13.67 -5.29
CA GLY A 97 -23.32 14.78 -6.25
C GLY A 97 -21.91 15.34 -6.46
N VAL A 98 -21.81 16.67 -6.63
CA VAL A 98 -20.57 17.34 -7.08
C VAL A 98 -19.82 18.09 -5.98
N ALA A 99 -20.42 18.25 -4.80
CA ALA A 99 -19.80 18.94 -3.69
C ALA A 99 -18.82 17.98 -2.97
N PRO A 100 -17.61 18.44 -2.60
CA PRO A 100 -16.62 17.58 -1.95
C PRO A 100 -17.02 17.24 -0.51
N ALA A 101 -16.42 16.17 0.00
CA ALA A 101 -16.39 15.83 1.42
C ALA A 101 -14.96 15.70 1.92
N THR A 102 -14.73 16.15 3.15
CA THR A 102 -13.39 16.27 3.74
C THR A 102 -13.32 15.57 5.08
N PHE A 103 -12.29 14.75 5.26
CA PHE A 103 -12.11 13.85 6.39
C PHE A 103 -10.75 14.09 7.06
N GLY A 104 -10.79 14.60 8.30
CA GLY A 104 -9.60 14.81 9.11
C GLY A 104 -9.19 13.55 9.86
N LEU A 105 -7.93 13.13 9.72
CA LEU A 105 -7.43 11.88 10.29
C LEU A 105 -7.21 11.95 11.80
N GLY A 106 -6.97 13.16 12.33
CA GLY A 106 -6.54 13.39 13.72
C GLY A 106 -5.07 13.01 13.99
N GLN A 107 -4.34 12.62 12.95
CA GLN A 107 -2.92 12.27 12.95
C GLN A 107 -2.33 12.50 11.56
N SER A 108 -1.00 12.61 11.45
CA SER A 108 -0.33 12.52 10.16
C SER A 108 -0.39 11.09 9.63
N ALA A 109 -0.45 10.93 8.32
CA ALA A 109 -0.30 9.67 7.61
C ALA A 109 0.66 9.85 6.41
N ASN A 110 1.27 8.75 5.98
CA ASN A 110 1.97 8.63 4.69
C ASN A 110 1.44 7.45 3.86
N TYR A 111 0.37 6.81 4.36
CA TYR A 111 -0.33 5.71 3.75
C TYR A 111 -1.83 5.91 3.83
N PHE A 112 -2.51 5.56 2.74
CA PHE A 112 -3.96 5.49 2.67
C PHE A 112 -4.40 4.26 1.89
N GLY A 113 -5.41 3.55 2.37
CA GLY A 113 -6.08 2.48 1.67
C GLY A 113 -7.59 2.71 1.64
N LEU A 114 -8.26 2.25 0.58
CA LEU A 114 -9.73 2.24 0.49
C LEU A 114 -10.21 1.19 -0.51
N LEU A 115 -11.37 0.61 -0.24
CA LEU A 115 -12.19 -0.04 -1.27
C LEU A 115 -12.88 1.05 -2.06
N TRP A 116 -12.46 1.28 -3.30
CA TRP A 116 -13.07 2.28 -4.17
C TRP A 116 -14.08 1.59 -5.09
N GLY A 117 -15.32 2.09 -5.11
CA GLY A 117 -16.39 1.66 -6.03
C GLY A 117 -16.58 2.59 -7.23
N SER A 118 -17.02 2.03 -8.35
CA SER A 118 -17.41 2.75 -9.57
C SER A 118 -16.41 3.81 -10.04
N ALA A 119 -15.11 3.56 -9.88
CA ALA A 119 -14.09 4.57 -10.13
C ALA A 119 -14.08 5.02 -11.60
N ASP A 120 -14.15 6.34 -11.80
CA ASP A 120 -14.15 7.00 -13.11
C ASP A 120 -13.18 8.22 -13.14
N PRO A 121 -12.92 8.84 -14.30
CA PRO A 121 -12.00 9.98 -14.41
C PRO A 121 -12.47 11.23 -13.66
N GLY A 122 -13.76 11.32 -13.34
CA GLY A 122 -14.42 12.40 -12.63
C GLY A 122 -14.46 12.21 -11.11
N ASN A 123 -14.14 11.03 -10.60
CA ASN A 123 -13.95 10.76 -9.18
C ASN A 123 -12.52 11.14 -8.76
N LEU A 124 -12.35 11.94 -7.71
CA LEU A 124 -11.07 12.48 -7.30
C LEU A 124 -10.82 12.28 -5.79
N ILE A 125 -9.62 11.81 -5.46
CA ILE A 125 -9.04 11.79 -4.11
C ILE A 125 -7.95 12.85 -4.03
N ARG A 126 -7.97 13.68 -2.99
CA ARG A 126 -6.91 14.63 -2.66
C ARG A 126 -6.40 14.36 -1.25
N PHE A 127 -5.09 14.41 -1.11
CA PHE A 127 -4.39 14.31 0.17
C PHE A 127 -3.86 15.69 0.54
N LEU A 128 -4.17 16.15 1.75
CA LEU A 128 -3.87 17.51 2.19
C LEU A 128 -3.08 17.55 3.49
N ASP A 129 -2.11 18.47 3.54
CA ASP A 129 -1.47 18.94 4.76
C ASP A 129 -1.99 20.36 5.07
N GLY A 130 -2.91 20.44 6.03
CA GLY A 130 -3.72 21.63 6.26
C GLY A 130 -4.57 21.98 5.03
N ARG A 131 -4.25 23.11 4.37
CA ARG A 131 -4.94 23.57 3.15
C ARG A 131 -4.18 23.23 1.86
N ASN A 132 -2.96 22.70 1.99
CA ASN A 132 -2.10 22.42 0.84
C ASN A 132 -2.39 21.02 0.32
N VAL A 133 -2.63 20.90 -0.98
CA VAL A 133 -2.80 19.60 -1.61
C VAL A 133 -1.43 19.05 -1.95
N VAL A 134 -1.07 17.95 -1.31
CA VAL A 134 0.26 17.33 -1.44
C VAL A 134 0.26 16.18 -2.44
N ALA A 135 -0.91 15.58 -2.70
CA ALA A 135 -1.11 14.60 -3.77
C ALA A 135 -2.58 14.56 -4.21
N SER A 136 -2.83 14.14 -5.46
CA SER A 136 -4.17 14.06 -6.04
C SER A 136 -4.22 12.95 -7.08
N TYR A 137 -5.29 12.16 -7.06
CA TYR A 137 -5.50 11.05 -7.97
C TYR A 137 -6.97 10.96 -8.40
N ASN A 138 -7.21 10.64 -9.66
CA ASN A 138 -8.53 10.30 -10.16
C ASN A 138 -8.61 8.82 -10.55
N GLY A 139 -9.81 8.30 -10.79
CA GLY A 139 -9.99 6.88 -11.16
C GLY A 139 -9.11 6.48 -12.34
N ALA A 140 -9.08 7.28 -13.41
CA ALA A 140 -8.27 7.00 -14.61
C ALA A 140 -6.75 6.91 -14.35
N SER A 141 -6.22 7.67 -13.39
CA SER A 141 -4.80 7.63 -13.04
C SER A 141 -4.40 6.39 -12.23
N ILE A 142 -5.37 5.74 -11.60
CA ILE A 142 -5.16 4.61 -10.70
C ILE A 142 -5.37 3.29 -11.44
N PHE A 143 -6.47 3.14 -12.14
CA PHE A 143 -6.82 1.88 -12.80
C PHE A 143 -6.42 1.94 -14.27
N SER A 144 -5.47 1.10 -14.67
CA SER A 144 -5.12 0.94 -16.09
C SER A 144 -6.22 0.15 -16.81
N GLY A 145 -7.04 0.82 -17.62
CA GLY A 145 -8.16 0.19 -18.35
C GLY A 145 -9.43 1.04 -18.27
N ALA A 146 -10.56 0.50 -18.75
CA ALA A 146 -11.85 1.20 -18.75
C ALA A 146 -12.35 1.50 -17.33
N THR A 147 -11.89 2.61 -16.74
CA THR A 147 -12.57 3.31 -15.64
C THR A 147 -13.79 3.99 -16.22
N ASP A 148 -14.79 3.19 -16.55
CA ASP A 148 -16.04 3.62 -17.15
C ASP A 148 -17.10 3.97 -16.09
N GLY A 149 -16.73 3.93 -14.80
CA GLY A 149 -17.67 4.07 -13.70
C GLY A 149 -18.59 2.86 -13.51
N SER A 150 -18.21 1.69 -14.06
CA SER A 150 -19.02 0.49 -13.92
C SER A 150 -19.19 0.10 -12.47
N GLN A 151 -20.44 -0.07 -12.07
CA GLN A 151 -20.83 -0.46 -10.73
C GLN A 151 -20.74 -1.97 -10.50
N SER A 152 -20.37 -2.76 -11.51
CA SER A 152 -20.39 -4.23 -11.46
C SER A 152 -19.13 -4.88 -12.01
N LEU A 153 -18.18 -4.11 -12.54
CA LEU A 153 -16.91 -4.63 -13.02
C LEU A 153 -15.83 -4.42 -11.96
N ALA A 154 -15.12 -5.49 -11.63
CA ALA A 154 -13.97 -5.43 -10.73
C ALA A 154 -12.84 -4.49 -11.23
N ALA A 155 -12.81 -4.16 -12.53
CA ALA A 155 -11.83 -3.21 -13.06
C ALA A 155 -11.98 -1.79 -12.49
N SER A 156 -13.22 -1.38 -12.18
CA SER A 156 -13.57 -0.06 -11.60
C SER A 156 -13.92 -0.16 -10.11
N ASN A 157 -13.78 -1.34 -9.49
CA ASN A 157 -14.11 -1.58 -8.10
C ASN A 157 -13.02 -2.42 -7.42
N ARG A 158 -12.09 -1.79 -6.70
CA ARG A 158 -10.98 -2.52 -6.04
C ARG A 158 -10.52 -1.83 -4.77
N TYR A 159 -9.89 -2.61 -3.91
CA TYR A 159 -9.06 -2.04 -2.87
C TYR A 159 -7.80 -1.42 -3.47
N VAL A 160 -7.53 -0.17 -3.11
CA VAL A 160 -6.37 0.60 -3.57
C VAL A 160 -5.56 1.03 -2.36
N ASN A 161 -4.26 0.83 -2.42
CA ASN A 161 -3.31 1.27 -1.42
C ASN A 161 -2.39 2.33 -2.01
N PHE A 162 -2.17 3.42 -1.28
CA PHE A 162 -1.25 4.50 -1.58
C PHE A 162 -0.14 4.48 -0.54
N PHE A 163 1.07 4.08 -0.91
CA PHE A 163 2.26 4.08 -0.07
C PHE A 163 3.19 5.24 -0.41
N ASN A 164 4.01 5.66 0.55
CA ASN A 164 5.00 6.72 0.38
C ASN A 164 4.38 8.04 -0.10
N LEU A 165 3.14 8.33 0.30
CA LEU A 165 2.56 9.64 0.08
C LEU A 165 3.38 10.70 0.83
N PRO A 166 3.49 11.93 0.30
CA PRO A 166 3.84 13.07 1.13
C PRO A 166 2.94 13.11 2.37
N SER A 167 3.49 13.55 3.51
CA SER A 167 2.71 13.55 4.76
C SER A 167 1.42 14.36 4.59
N PHE A 168 0.31 13.81 5.05
CA PHE A 168 -1.00 14.42 4.99
C PHE A 168 -1.76 14.18 6.30
N ILE A 169 -2.72 15.05 6.60
CA ILE A 169 -3.60 14.95 7.78
C ILE A 169 -5.08 14.92 7.41
N THR A 170 -5.39 15.10 6.12
CA THR A 170 -6.74 15.24 5.61
C THR A 170 -6.86 14.57 4.25
N VAL A 171 -7.99 13.90 4.03
CA VAL A 171 -8.38 13.35 2.73
C VAL A 171 -9.66 14.03 2.29
N GLU A 172 -9.71 14.43 1.02
CA GLU A 172 -10.89 14.99 0.39
C GLU A 172 -11.30 14.13 -0.80
N PHE A 173 -12.60 13.84 -0.87
CA PHE A 173 -13.21 13.09 -1.96
C PHE A 173 -14.20 14.00 -2.70
N SER A 174 -14.24 13.85 -4.02
CA SER A 174 -15.21 14.56 -4.86
C SER A 174 -15.55 13.75 -6.11
N SER A 175 -16.69 14.07 -6.70
CA SER A 175 -17.14 13.56 -7.99
C SER A 175 -17.54 14.72 -8.89
N SER A 176 -17.44 14.54 -10.20
CA SER A 176 -17.87 15.54 -11.18
C SER A 176 -19.34 15.41 -11.57
N THR A 177 -19.98 14.26 -11.28
CA THR A 177 -21.32 13.95 -11.82
C THR A 177 -22.26 13.32 -10.80
N TYR A 178 -22.00 12.08 -10.37
CA TYR A 178 -22.98 11.28 -9.62
C TYR A 178 -22.60 11.13 -8.16
N GLY A 179 -21.43 10.57 -7.91
CA GLY A 179 -20.93 10.34 -6.56
C GLY A 179 -19.57 9.70 -6.56
N PHE A 180 -19.07 9.46 -5.36
CA PHE A 180 -17.85 8.72 -5.07
C PHE A 180 -18.19 7.73 -3.96
N GLU A 181 -18.16 6.43 -4.24
CA GLU A 181 -18.45 5.39 -3.26
C GLU A 181 -17.17 4.71 -2.79
N SER A 182 -17.02 4.58 -1.48
CA SER A 182 -15.87 3.88 -0.89
C SER A 182 -16.13 3.31 0.49
N ASP A 183 -15.36 2.29 0.84
CA ASP A 183 -15.44 1.62 2.13
C ASP A 183 -14.06 1.17 2.63
N ASN A 184 -13.98 0.69 3.87
CA ASN A 184 -12.81 0.01 4.44
C ASN A 184 -11.53 0.87 4.36
N HIS A 185 -11.69 2.15 4.73
CA HIS A 185 -10.59 3.10 4.68
C HIS A 185 -9.54 2.75 5.72
N THR A 186 -8.27 2.80 5.32
CA THR A 186 -7.15 2.59 6.22
C THR A 186 -6.12 3.69 6.10
N PHE A 187 -5.49 4.08 7.20
CA PHE A 187 -4.46 5.12 7.18
C PHE A 187 -3.51 5.04 8.36
N GLY A 188 -2.29 5.53 8.16
CA GLY A 188 -1.29 5.59 9.21
C GLY A 188 0.07 6.01 8.69
N ASN A 189 1.06 6.01 9.58
CA ASN A 189 2.46 6.12 9.21
C ASN A 189 3.04 4.71 9.07
N VAL A 190 3.34 4.31 7.84
CA VAL A 190 3.91 3.01 7.52
C VAL A 190 5.30 3.22 6.91
N SER A 191 6.23 2.34 7.24
CA SER A 191 7.43 2.16 6.43
C SER A 191 7.14 1.06 5.40
N PHE A 192 7.72 1.14 4.20
CA PHE A 192 7.51 0.12 3.17
C PHE A 192 7.85 -1.32 3.64
N ARG A 193 8.72 -1.46 4.66
CA ARG A 193 9.01 -2.74 5.33
C ARG A 193 7.79 -3.38 6.01
N ASP A 194 6.71 -2.64 6.20
CA ASP A 194 5.49 -3.09 6.88
C ASP A 194 4.51 -3.76 5.90
N VAL A 195 4.83 -3.82 4.60
CA VAL A 195 4.10 -4.63 3.62
C VAL A 195 4.56 -6.09 3.78
N PRO A 196 3.66 -7.03 4.12
CA PRO A 196 4.02 -8.44 4.17
C PRO A 196 4.66 -8.86 2.85
N GLU A 197 5.88 -9.38 2.89
CA GLU A 197 6.49 -9.97 1.70
C GLU A 197 5.55 -11.04 1.16
N PRO A 198 5.29 -11.08 -0.17
CA PRO A 198 4.45 -12.10 -0.76
C PRO A 198 4.92 -13.47 -0.28
N GLY A 199 4.01 -14.33 0.20
CA GLY A 199 4.36 -15.68 0.66
C GLY A 199 5.11 -16.53 -0.39
N SER A 200 5.08 -16.10 -1.66
CA SER A 200 5.90 -16.64 -2.73
C SER A 200 7.41 -16.53 -2.47
N LEU A 201 7.92 -15.50 -1.77
CA LEU A 201 9.32 -15.41 -1.37
C LEU A 201 9.68 -16.49 -0.35
N ALA A 202 8.82 -16.71 0.65
CA ALA A 202 8.98 -17.80 1.60
C ALA A 202 8.93 -19.17 0.90
N MET A 203 7.98 -19.36 -0.02
CA MET A 203 7.88 -20.60 -0.80
C MET A 203 9.05 -20.81 -1.77
N PHE A 204 9.57 -19.73 -2.35
CA PHE A 204 10.77 -19.74 -3.18
C PHE A 204 12.00 -20.14 -2.36
N ALA A 205 12.18 -19.52 -1.19
CA ALA A 205 13.26 -19.86 -0.26
C ALA A 205 13.16 -21.32 0.21
N LEU A 206 11.96 -21.79 0.57
CA LEU A 206 11.70 -23.18 0.91
C LEU A 206 12.00 -24.12 -0.26
N GLY A 207 11.61 -23.75 -1.48
CA GLY A 207 11.92 -24.49 -2.70
C GLY A 207 13.43 -24.62 -2.94
N LEU A 208 14.18 -23.52 -2.79
CA LEU A 208 15.64 -23.53 -2.88
C LEU A 208 16.29 -24.40 -1.79
N CYS A 209 15.82 -24.30 -0.56
CA CYS A 209 16.26 -25.16 0.55
C CYS A 209 16.01 -26.65 0.26
N GLY A 210 14.84 -26.99 -0.26
CA GLY A 210 14.49 -28.36 -0.67
C GLY A 210 15.39 -28.88 -1.79
N LEU A 211 15.65 -28.07 -2.82
CA LEU A 211 16.58 -28.40 -3.90
C LEU A 211 18.01 -28.63 -3.39
N GLY A 212 18.52 -27.74 -2.52
CA GLY A 212 19.84 -27.87 -1.92
C GLY A 212 20.01 -29.16 -1.11
N TRP A 213 18.97 -29.55 -0.37
CA TRP A 213 18.97 -30.81 0.39
C TRP A 213 19.00 -32.05 -0.51
N LEU A 214 18.27 -32.04 -1.62
CA LEU A 214 18.28 -33.13 -2.61
C LEU A 214 19.66 -33.27 -3.29
N VAL A 215 20.31 -32.16 -3.64
CA VAL A 215 21.67 -32.17 -4.23
C VAL A 215 22.68 -32.74 -3.23
N ARG A 216 22.62 -32.36 -1.95
CA ARG A 216 23.50 -32.87 -0.90
C ARG A 216 23.37 -34.39 -0.70
N ARG A 217 22.15 -34.94 -0.85
CA ARG A 217 21.92 -36.40 -0.77
C ARG A 217 22.52 -37.18 -1.93
N ARG A 218 22.64 -36.57 -3.12
CA ARG A 218 23.23 -37.22 -4.30
C ARG A 218 24.76 -37.28 -4.26
N GLN A 219 25.40 -36.33 -3.59
CA GLN A 219 26.86 -36.29 -3.44
C GLN A 219 27.39 -37.21 -2.32
N GLY A 220 26.50 -37.76 -1.49
CA GLY A 220 26.85 -38.64 -0.36
C GLY A 220 26.98 -40.13 -0.69
N LYS A 221 27.01 -40.55 -1.96
CA LYS A 221 27.38 -41.93 -2.34
C LYS A 221 28.84 -41.95 -2.81
N PRO A 222 29.81 -42.42 -2.01
CA PRO A 222 31.11 -42.83 -2.54
C PRO A 222 30.87 -43.97 -3.53
N ALA A 223 31.43 -43.85 -4.73
CA ALA A 223 31.56 -44.97 -5.63
C ALA A 223 32.65 -45.89 -5.06
N ASP A 224 32.24 -46.94 -4.33
CA ASP A 224 33.17 -47.97 -3.89
C ASP A 224 33.21 -49.13 -4.90
N SER A 225 34.46 -49.48 -5.24
CA SER A 225 34.94 -50.64 -5.98
C SER A 225 34.66 -50.75 -7.48
N ALA A 226 35.52 -50.08 -8.25
CA ALA A 226 36.14 -50.71 -9.42
C ALA A 226 37.62 -50.95 -9.13
N ALA A 227 37.95 -52.14 -8.62
CA ALA A 227 39.23 -52.83 -8.81
C ALA A 227 39.23 -54.08 -7.91
N GLN A 228 39.16 -55.27 -8.48
CA GLN A 228 40.14 -56.34 -8.30
C GLN A 228 39.94 -57.40 -9.40
N LEU A 229 41.06 -58.03 -9.74
CA LEU A 229 41.41 -58.85 -10.91
C LEU A 229 40.48 -60.02 -11.22
#